data_AF-A0A9D6NB81-F1
#
_entry.id   AF-A0A9D6NB81-F1
#
_cell.length_a   1.000
_cell.length_b   1.000
_cell.length_c   1.000
_cell.angle_alpha   90.00
_cell.angle_beta   90.00
_cell.angle_gamma   90.00
#
_symmetry.space_group_name_H-M   'P 1'
#
loop_
_entity.id
_entity.type
_entity.pdbx_description
1 polymer ?
#
loop_
_entity_poly.entity_id
_entity_poly.type
_entity_poly.pdbx_seq_one_letter_code
_entity_poly.pdbx_strand_id
1 'polypeptide(L)'
;MRRRAYRGLSLGTVLMLSTVALVAALSLAGMTQSHLSFAQRYANNRDALYLAEAAIAEALGQLHQNPEWREGVRLGSGDRRAILSFDPNEADEVPTSSNDFNSEGTGGTAHLIARAQCRGAEKTVEVLVTIPPFLYAVATAGPLVSTDGMEVMGLEEGDPGNIASNVKVNVDGPSIVSGDVISRGEIVMPEARIDGIRKANADLVDLPDLDDEWDPRLIEELKDRARPLKDSYVRGDLTVWDARYTSREVGQGRLEIDGNLRLDDGLLYVDGDLVVNGRVTGKGALVVKGNAQLKGRVDVQAVDTGKSQIAMLADGDVSLTSHSREDNFFQGLVYTRGNFLAEKVRITGAFVLAPPEGSETPVSDRRMQLDDAVVVYDPGATKATVTVADPSLSGNDLLNLGANVGIEGTDWPGPGYSGGWSSDGVKALWLENRSRMVAAIEEAYQGTPFHPFEYWYGCVTGDRAALDLADWAEKLDHPSVNNGNVTNWIRDVREGRRPPHGVELNVTVKGEDGQLPVAFDPTTNRFKLVTGRPVGLTIHLVDTNDHDRGWIPLSTESADAIGRIYLGQDICDDMAETAMNSARRLVDEANAILDEYGPPSGGASSAPFTRELDLNQFLQDSRPLRVLMWRERQP
;
A
#
# COMPACT_ATOMS: atom_id res chain seq x y z
N MET A 1 15.54 19.19 -96.85
CA MET A 1 14.91 18.36 -95.80
C MET A 1 15.54 18.50 -94.40
N ARG A 2 16.83 18.84 -94.21
CA ARG A 2 17.44 18.98 -92.86
C ARG A 2 16.91 20.13 -91.97
N ARG A 3 16.35 21.23 -92.50
CA ARG A 3 15.81 22.34 -91.68
C ARG A 3 14.43 22.06 -91.03
N ARG A 4 13.69 21.02 -91.44
CA ARG A 4 12.42 20.62 -90.77
C ARG A 4 12.64 19.73 -89.55
N ALA A 5 13.74 18.96 -89.49
CA ALA A 5 14.06 18.09 -88.35
C ALA A 5 14.43 18.87 -87.09
N TYR A 6 15.13 20.00 -87.20
CA TYR A 6 15.53 20.81 -86.03
C TYR A 6 14.37 21.56 -85.36
N ARG A 7 13.27 21.85 -86.09
CA ARG A 7 12.09 22.54 -85.51
C ARG A 7 11.21 21.62 -84.67
N GLY A 8 11.21 20.31 -84.95
CA GLY A 8 10.49 19.33 -84.12
C GLY A 8 11.19 19.05 -82.79
N LEU A 9 12.53 19.08 -82.78
CA LEU A 9 13.34 18.80 -81.59
C LEU A 9 13.28 19.95 -80.57
N SER A 10 13.17 21.20 -81.01
CA SER A 10 12.98 22.36 -80.12
C SER A 10 11.59 22.38 -79.48
N LEU A 11 10.55 21.91 -80.17
CA LEU A 11 9.20 21.85 -79.59
C LEU A 11 9.10 20.75 -78.52
N GLY A 12 9.67 19.57 -78.80
CA GLY A 12 9.68 18.45 -77.85
C GLY A 12 10.43 18.75 -76.55
N THR A 13 11.57 19.46 -76.64
CA THR A 13 12.35 19.88 -75.46
C THR A 13 11.62 20.94 -74.63
N VAL A 14 10.98 21.93 -75.27
CA VAL A 14 10.15 22.92 -74.56
C VAL A 14 8.95 22.26 -73.87
N LEU A 15 8.28 21.33 -74.56
CA LEU A 15 7.16 20.59 -73.96
C LEU A 15 7.63 19.74 -72.77
N MET A 16 8.74 19.00 -72.91
CA MET A 16 9.28 18.20 -71.81
C MET A 16 9.67 19.05 -70.60
N LEU A 17 10.35 20.18 -70.82
CA LEU A 17 10.68 21.14 -69.75
C LEU A 17 9.42 21.72 -69.10
N SER A 18 8.41 22.05 -69.90
CA SER A 18 7.13 22.56 -69.38
C SER A 18 6.39 21.51 -68.54
N THR A 19 6.42 20.24 -68.94
CA THR A 19 5.81 19.14 -68.18
C THR A 19 6.55 18.91 -66.86
N VAL A 20 7.90 18.90 -66.88
CA VAL A 20 8.70 18.75 -65.66
C VAL A 20 8.46 19.94 -64.71
N ALA A 21 8.41 21.17 -65.22
CA ALA A 21 8.10 22.35 -64.43
C ALA A 21 6.68 22.28 -63.82
N LEU A 22 5.68 21.83 -64.59
CA LEU A 22 4.32 21.65 -64.10
C LEU A 22 4.22 20.57 -63.02
N VAL A 23 4.87 19.42 -63.20
CA VAL A 23 4.92 18.34 -62.20
C VAL A 23 5.59 18.84 -60.92
N ALA A 24 6.74 19.53 -61.03
CA ALA A 24 7.42 20.09 -59.87
C ALA A 24 6.56 21.12 -59.12
N ALA A 25 5.84 21.99 -59.85
CA ALA A 25 4.92 22.96 -59.25
C ALA A 25 3.75 22.27 -58.52
N LEU A 26 3.17 21.22 -59.11
CA LEU A 26 2.10 20.44 -58.48
C LEU A 26 2.59 19.65 -57.27
N SER A 27 3.80 19.07 -57.32
CA SER A 27 4.42 18.40 -56.17
C SER A 27 4.68 19.38 -55.03
N LEU A 28 5.19 20.59 -55.31
CA LEU A 28 5.43 21.62 -54.31
C LEU A 28 4.10 22.10 -53.67
N ALA A 29 3.06 22.28 -54.47
CA ALA A 29 1.73 22.61 -53.98
C ALA A 29 1.17 21.51 -53.05
N GLY A 30 1.32 20.24 -53.45
CA GLY A 30 0.92 19.09 -52.64
C GLY A 30 1.68 18.99 -51.31
N MET A 31 3.00 19.19 -51.33
CA MET A 31 3.82 19.22 -50.10
C MET A 31 3.42 20.37 -49.18
N THR A 32 3.15 21.57 -49.74
CA THR A 32 2.74 22.73 -48.96
C THR A 32 1.39 22.50 -48.28
N GLN A 33 0.42 21.91 -48.99
CA GLN A 33 -0.88 21.55 -48.43
C GLN A 33 -0.74 20.49 -47.33
N SER A 34 0.13 19.49 -47.54
CA SER A 34 0.42 18.47 -46.53
C SER A 34 1.04 19.06 -45.27
N HIS A 35 2.08 19.90 -45.41
CA HIS A 35 2.73 20.59 -44.29
C HIS A 35 1.77 21.52 -43.55
N LEU A 36 0.92 22.25 -44.26
CA LEU A 36 -0.09 23.11 -43.63
C LEU A 36 -1.11 22.28 -42.84
N SER A 37 -1.59 21.16 -43.40
CA SER A 37 -2.52 20.26 -42.70
C SER A 37 -1.89 19.62 -41.47
N PHE A 38 -0.62 19.24 -41.56
CA PHE A 38 0.13 18.68 -40.44
C PHE A 38 0.38 19.72 -39.35
N ALA A 39 0.80 20.93 -39.73
CA ALA A 39 1.00 22.03 -38.78
C ALA A 39 -0.31 22.43 -38.09
N GLN A 40 -1.44 22.45 -38.81
CA GLN A 40 -2.75 22.73 -38.23
C GLN A 40 -3.19 21.63 -37.26
N ARG A 41 -3.05 20.34 -37.63
CA ARG A 41 -3.36 19.22 -36.72
C ARG A 41 -2.48 19.24 -35.48
N TYR A 42 -1.20 19.53 -35.64
CA TYR A 42 -0.26 19.65 -34.53
C TYR A 42 -0.64 20.80 -33.59
N ALA A 43 -0.95 21.98 -34.13
CA ALA A 43 -1.40 23.13 -33.34
C ALA A 43 -2.71 22.82 -32.60
N ASN A 44 -3.70 22.26 -33.29
CA ASN A 44 -5.00 21.88 -32.71
C ASN A 44 -4.85 20.82 -31.60
N ASN A 45 -3.99 19.82 -31.79
CA ASN A 45 -3.70 18.80 -30.77
C ASN A 45 -3.06 19.43 -29.52
N ARG A 46 -2.13 20.36 -29.68
CA ARG A 46 -1.48 21.06 -28.56
C ARG A 46 -2.46 21.96 -27.82
N ASP A 47 -3.32 22.67 -28.55
CA ASP A 47 -4.35 23.52 -27.96
C ASP A 47 -5.40 22.70 -27.21
N ALA A 48 -5.79 21.52 -27.73
CA ALA A 48 -6.67 20.58 -27.01
C ALA A 48 -6.00 20.09 -25.71
N LEU A 49 -4.72 19.72 -25.76
CA LEU A 49 -3.98 19.31 -24.56
C LEU A 49 -3.95 20.41 -23.49
N TYR A 50 -3.60 21.64 -23.85
CA TYR A 50 -3.59 22.76 -22.90
C TYR A 50 -4.97 23.07 -22.31
N LEU A 51 -6.04 22.90 -23.10
CA LEU A 51 -7.41 23.05 -22.61
C LEU A 51 -7.79 21.94 -21.61
N ALA A 52 -7.36 20.70 -21.83
CA ALA A 52 -7.57 19.60 -20.87
C ALA A 52 -6.77 19.84 -19.58
N GLU A 53 -5.50 20.24 -19.68
CA GLU A 53 -4.67 20.59 -18.51
C GLU A 53 -5.26 21.76 -17.72
N ALA A 54 -5.83 22.77 -18.40
CA ALA A 54 -6.51 23.88 -17.75
C ALA A 54 -7.77 23.44 -17.00
N ALA A 55 -8.54 22.49 -17.55
CA ALA A 55 -9.72 21.94 -16.88
C ALA A 55 -9.34 21.14 -15.62
N ILE A 56 -8.25 20.37 -15.68
CA ILE A 56 -7.68 19.69 -14.49
C ILE A 56 -7.21 20.72 -13.45
N ALA A 57 -6.49 21.77 -13.86
CA ALA A 57 -5.99 22.79 -12.93
C ALA A 57 -7.13 23.53 -12.23
N GLU A 58 -8.21 23.86 -12.94
CA GLU A 58 -9.42 24.43 -12.36
C GLU A 58 -10.07 23.44 -11.37
N ALA A 59 -10.22 22.16 -11.76
CA ALA A 59 -10.78 21.13 -10.89
C ALA A 59 -9.97 20.95 -9.60
N LEU A 60 -8.64 20.97 -9.69
CA LEU A 60 -7.74 20.95 -8.53
C LEU A 60 -7.94 22.19 -7.65
N GLY A 61 -8.10 23.37 -8.24
CA GLY A 61 -8.39 24.60 -7.50
C GLY A 61 -9.70 24.53 -6.73
N GLN A 62 -10.74 23.92 -7.31
CA GLN A 62 -12.03 23.69 -6.66
C GLN A 62 -11.92 22.63 -5.55
N LEU A 63 -11.26 21.50 -5.81
CA LEU A 63 -11.02 20.45 -4.81
C LEU A 63 -10.19 20.92 -3.62
N HIS A 64 -9.25 21.84 -3.84
CA HIS A 64 -8.48 22.44 -2.77
C HIS A 64 -9.35 23.27 -1.82
N GLN A 65 -10.34 23.98 -2.36
CA GLN A 65 -11.25 24.82 -1.59
C GLN A 65 -12.37 24.00 -0.93
N ASN A 66 -12.85 22.96 -1.61
CA ASN A 66 -13.88 22.06 -1.13
C ASN A 66 -13.53 20.62 -1.53
N PRO A 67 -13.02 19.79 -0.60
CA PRO A 67 -12.71 18.39 -0.87
C PRO A 67 -13.93 17.57 -1.33
N GLU A 68 -15.15 17.99 -1.01
CA GLU A 68 -16.39 17.31 -1.45
C GLU A 68 -16.84 17.74 -2.86
N TRP A 69 -16.13 18.65 -3.51
CA TRP A 69 -16.56 19.23 -4.77
C TRP A 69 -16.68 18.19 -5.89
N ARG A 70 -17.83 18.20 -6.58
CA ARG A 70 -18.20 17.24 -7.63
C ARG A 70 -18.94 17.87 -8.83
N GLU A 71 -18.96 19.19 -8.93
CA GLU A 71 -19.76 19.88 -9.97
C GLU A 71 -19.18 19.73 -11.39
N GLY A 72 -17.91 19.35 -11.52
CA GLY A 72 -17.21 19.22 -12.79
C GLY A 72 -16.75 20.57 -13.36
N VAL A 73 -15.89 20.54 -14.37
CA VAL A 73 -15.37 21.75 -15.03
C VAL A 73 -15.79 21.78 -16.49
N ARG A 74 -16.26 22.93 -16.96
CA ARG A 74 -16.47 23.20 -18.39
C ARG A 74 -15.77 24.48 -18.78
N LEU A 75 -14.74 24.37 -19.62
CA LEU A 75 -14.00 25.52 -20.15
C LEU A 75 -14.23 25.67 -21.65
N GLY A 76 -14.27 26.91 -22.13
CA GLY A 76 -14.40 27.24 -23.55
C GLY A 76 -15.83 27.10 -24.08
N SER A 77 -15.96 27.18 -25.41
CA SER A 77 -17.25 27.12 -26.11
C SER A 77 -17.06 26.68 -27.55
N GLY A 78 -18.06 26.00 -28.12
CA GLY A 78 -18.05 25.60 -29.53
C GLY A 78 -17.01 24.52 -29.83
N ASP A 79 -16.16 24.78 -30.82
CA ASP A 79 -15.12 23.86 -31.30
C ASP A 79 -13.85 23.84 -30.42
N ARG A 80 -13.79 24.69 -29.39
CA ARG A 80 -12.72 24.76 -28.39
C ARG A 80 -13.34 24.63 -27.01
N ARG A 81 -13.51 23.40 -26.53
CA ARG A 81 -14.11 23.10 -25.23
C ARG A 81 -13.32 22.04 -24.48
N ALA A 82 -13.27 22.15 -23.16
CA ALA A 82 -12.80 21.10 -22.26
C ALA A 82 -13.87 20.81 -21.22
N ILE A 83 -14.05 19.53 -20.92
CA ILE A 83 -15.06 19.05 -19.99
C ILE A 83 -14.38 18.03 -19.07
N LEU A 84 -14.65 18.17 -17.77
CA LEU A 84 -14.37 17.21 -16.71
C LEU A 84 -15.68 17.04 -15.94
N SER A 85 -16.11 15.81 -15.72
CA SER A 85 -17.40 15.53 -15.06
C SER A 85 -17.28 14.38 -14.07
N PHE A 86 -17.98 14.51 -12.94
CA PHE A 86 -18.21 13.42 -11.98
C PHE A 86 -19.57 12.76 -12.17
N ASP A 87 -20.41 13.28 -13.08
CA ASP A 87 -21.73 12.72 -13.35
C ASP A 87 -21.59 11.50 -14.28
N PRO A 88 -21.99 10.29 -13.84
CA PRO A 88 -21.95 9.09 -14.69
C PRO A 88 -22.88 9.21 -15.91
N ASN A 89 -23.90 10.08 -15.88
CA ASN A 89 -24.77 10.31 -17.03
C ASN A 89 -24.07 11.08 -18.16
N GLU A 90 -22.93 11.71 -17.89
CA GLU A 90 -22.10 12.40 -18.88
C GLU A 90 -20.97 11.53 -19.43
N ALA A 91 -20.93 10.23 -19.08
CA ALA A 91 -19.92 9.27 -19.51
C ALA A 91 -19.78 9.16 -21.04
N ASP A 92 -20.88 9.41 -21.77
CA ASP A 92 -20.90 9.41 -23.23
C ASP A 92 -20.07 10.57 -23.83
N GLU A 93 -19.97 11.70 -23.13
CA GLU A 93 -19.15 12.86 -23.55
C GLU A 93 -17.74 12.81 -22.98
N VAL A 94 -17.55 12.40 -21.72
CA VAL A 94 -16.25 12.37 -21.04
C VAL A 94 -16.21 11.20 -20.06
N PRO A 95 -15.10 10.46 -19.94
CA PRO A 95 -14.95 9.46 -18.88
C PRO A 95 -15.20 10.08 -17.49
N THR A 96 -15.96 9.38 -16.65
CA THR A 96 -16.37 9.89 -15.35
C THR A 96 -15.18 9.96 -14.39
N SER A 97 -14.96 11.13 -13.80
CA SER A 97 -14.02 11.34 -12.69
C SER A 97 -14.60 10.77 -11.39
N SER A 98 -13.75 10.32 -10.47
CA SER A 98 -14.16 9.94 -9.11
C SER A 98 -13.58 10.91 -8.07
N ASN A 99 -14.32 11.16 -7.01
CA ASN A 99 -13.83 11.92 -5.86
C ASN A 99 -14.15 11.12 -4.60
N ASP A 100 -13.13 10.45 -4.08
CA ASP A 100 -13.23 9.53 -2.96
C ASP A 100 -12.64 10.12 -1.67
N PHE A 101 -12.40 11.45 -1.62
CA PHE A 101 -11.82 12.12 -0.46
C PHE A 101 -12.57 11.83 0.86
N ASN A 102 -13.89 11.63 0.81
CA ASN A 102 -14.74 11.37 1.98
C ASN A 102 -15.29 9.94 2.05
N SER A 103 -14.78 9.03 1.23
CA SER A 103 -15.20 7.61 1.30
C SER A 103 -14.53 6.91 2.48
N GLU A 104 -15.29 6.15 3.28
CA GLU A 104 -14.82 5.47 4.50
C GLU A 104 -13.82 4.30 4.27
N GLY A 105 -13.26 4.11 3.06
CA GLY A 105 -12.39 2.97 2.75
C GLY A 105 -11.05 3.34 2.12
N THR A 106 -11.09 4.11 1.03
CA THR A 106 -9.91 4.58 0.29
C THR A 106 -9.79 6.11 0.37
N GLY A 107 -10.33 6.69 1.44
CA GLY A 107 -10.38 8.12 1.72
C GLY A 107 -9.04 8.80 1.42
N GLY A 108 -9.10 9.97 0.79
CA GLY A 108 -7.90 10.75 0.47
C GLY A 108 -7.49 10.77 -1.01
N THR A 109 -8.28 10.23 -1.94
CA THR A 109 -7.97 10.31 -3.38
C THR A 109 -9.10 10.85 -4.25
N ALA A 110 -8.75 11.55 -5.32
CA ALA A 110 -9.66 11.88 -6.42
C ALA A 110 -9.02 11.50 -7.76
N HIS A 111 -9.78 10.83 -8.62
CA HIS A 111 -9.38 10.49 -9.97
C HIS A 111 -10.03 11.48 -10.96
N LEU A 112 -9.22 12.35 -11.56
CA LEU A 112 -9.68 13.41 -12.44
C LEU A 112 -9.39 13.07 -13.89
N ILE A 113 -10.43 13.09 -14.72
CA ILE A 113 -10.34 12.86 -16.16
C ILE A 113 -10.94 14.06 -16.88
N ALA A 114 -10.11 14.79 -17.62
CA ALA A 114 -10.54 15.90 -18.46
C ALA A 114 -10.37 15.57 -19.93
N ARG A 115 -11.42 15.77 -20.72
CA ARG A 115 -11.39 15.63 -22.18
C ARG A 115 -11.58 16.99 -22.83
N ALA A 116 -10.73 17.33 -23.78
CA ALA A 116 -10.79 18.58 -24.52
C ALA A 116 -10.81 18.36 -26.02
N GLN A 117 -11.58 19.19 -26.70
CA GLN A 117 -11.72 19.21 -28.14
C GLN A 117 -11.34 20.60 -28.66
N CYS A 118 -10.45 20.65 -29.65
CA CYS A 118 -10.04 21.88 -30.35
C CYS A 118 -10.03 21.63 -31.85
N ARG A 119 -11.01 22.19 -32.58
CA ARG A 119 -11.09 22.13 -34.06
C ARG A 119 -10.95 20.69 -34.62
N GLY A 120 -11.68 19.76 -34.01
CA GLY A 120 -11.68 18.34 -34.39
C GLY A 120 -10.48 17.52 -33.87
N ALA A 121 -9.49 18.15 -33.24
CA ALA A 121 -8.52 17.43 -32.42
C ALA A 121 -9.11 17.18 -31.04
N GLU A 122 -8.76 16.06 -30.43
CA GLU A 122 -9.29 15.62 -29.15
C GLU A 122 -8.16 15.07 -28.28
N LYS A 123 -8.16 15.44 -27.00
CA LYS A 123 -7.17 14.99 -26.00
C LYS A 123 -7.83 14.74 -24.66
N THR A 124 -7.36 13.71 -23.98
CA THR A 124 -7.76 13.36 -22.62
C THR A 124 -6.53 13.44 -21.72
N VAL A 125 -6.70 14.00 -20.52
CA VAL A 125 -5.69 14.06 -19.47
C VAL A 125 -6.27 13.42 -18.22
N GLU A 126 -5.50 12.52 -17.62
CA GLU A 126 -5.89 11.72 -16.47
C GLU A 126 -4.92 11.99 -15.32
N VAL A 127 -5.47 12.26 -14.15
CA VAL A 127 -4.71 12.66 -12.96
C VAL A 127 -5.25 11.95 -11.74
N LEU A 128 -4.37 11.28 -11.00
CA LEU A 128 -4.68 10.78 -9.68
C LEU A 128 -4.19 11.82 -8.66
N VAL A 129 -5.13 12.33 -7.87
CA VAL A 129 -4.89 13.30 -6.82
C VAL A 129 -4.97 12.56 -5.50
N THR A 130 -3.96 12.74 -4.66
CA THR A 130 -3.98 12.24 -3.29
C THR A 130 -3.80 13.43 -2.37
N ILE A 131 -4.66 13.59 -1.38
CA ILE A 131 -4.44 14.53 -0.29
C ILE A 131 -3.83 13.70 0.83
N PRO A 132 -2.54 13.90 1.15
CA PRO A 132 -1.93 13.22 2.28
C PRO A 132 -2.76 13.53 3.52
N PRO A 133 -3.06 12.49 4.31
CA PRO A 133 -3.66 12.56 5.62
C PRO A 133 -3.35 13.85 6.41
N PHE A 134 -2.08 13.96 6.78
CA PHE A 134 -1.52 15.01 7.59
C PHE A 134 -0.14 15.31 7.05
N LEU A 135 0.10 16.51 6.57
CA LEU A 135 1.25 16.79 5.69
C LEU A 135 2.58 16.96 6.40
N TYR A 136 2.54 17.10 7.72
CA TYR A 136 3.70 17.46 8.52
C TYR A 136 4.29 16.22 9.18
N ALA A 137 5.59 16.05 9.03
CA ALA A 137 6.37 15.14 9.86
C ALA A 137 6.34 15.61 11.32
N VAL A 138 6.45 16.92 11.48
CA VAL A 138 6.56 17.61 12.76
C VAL A 138 5.66 18.83 12.73
N ALA A 139 4.63 18.85 13.55
CA ALA A 139 3.81 20.04 13.76
C ALA A 139 3.66 20.35 15.23
N THR A 140 3.84 21.62 15.58
CA THR A 140 3.69 22.07 16.96
C THR A 140 2.98 23.40 17.03
N ALA A 141 2.06 23.53 17.97
CA ALA A 141 1.46 24.80 18.28
C ALA A 141 2.50 25.75 18.88
N GLY A 142 3.43 25.22 19.67
CA GLY A 142 4.45 25.98 20.36
C GLY A 142 5.75 26.14 19.56
N PRO A 143 6.84 26.61 20.20
CA PRO A 143 8.16 26.59 19.60
C PRO A 143 8.66 25.17 19.34
N LEU A 144 9.23 24.96 18.15
CA LEU A 144 10.09 23.83 17.86
C LEU A 144 11.53 24.23 18.17
N VAL A 145 12.21 23.47 19.04
CA VAL A 145 13.59 23.71 19.44
C VAL A 145 14.42 22.46 19.21
N SER A 146 15.63 22.62 18.70
CA SER A 146 16.68 21.60 18.81
C SER A 146 17.98 22.28 19.18
N THR A 147 18.69 21.69 20.14
CA THR A 147 20.02 22.12 20.58
C THR A 147 21.16 21.41 19.83
N ASP A 148 20.82 20.39 19.05
CA ASP A 148 21.73 19.61 18.21
C ASP A 148 21.14 19.42 16.80
N GLY A 149 21.88 18.77 15.90
CA GLY A 149 21.39 18.46 14.57
C GLY A 149 20.07 17.66 14.59
N MET A 150 19.20 17.92 13.62
CA MET A 150 18.01 17.11 13.38
C MET A 150 17.82 16.83 11.88
N GLU A 151 17.28 15.66 11.56
CA GLU A 151 16.94 15.28 10.19
C GLU A 151 15.43 15.07 10.10
N VAL A 152 14.76 15.71 9.16
CA VAL A 152 13.32 15.55 8.88
C VAL A 152 13.14 15.25 7.41
N MET A 153 12.78 14.02 7.07
CA MET A 153 12.73 13.52 5.70
C MET A 153 11.41 12.81 5.42
N GLY A 154 11.04 12.60 4.17
CA GLY A 154 9.99 11.66 3.80
C GLY A 154 10.51 10.22 3.74
N LEU A 155 9.59 9.25 3.75
CA LEU A 155 9.92 7.82 3.67
C LEU A 155 10.58 7.44 2.33
N GLU A 156 10.03 7.94 1.22
CA GLU A 156 10.57 7.68 -0.12
C GLU A 156 11.42 8.84 -0.63
N GLU A 157 12.30 8.57 -1.59
CA GLU A 157 13.09 9.62 -2.24
C GLU A 157 12.16 10.60 -2.97
N GLY A 158 12.21 11.87 -2.55
CA GLY A 158 11.33 12.93 -3.05
C GLY A 158 10.09 13.19 -2.19
N ASP A 159 9.81 12.36 -1.17
CA ASP A 159 8.78 12.70 -0.20
C ASP A 159 9.26 13.83 0.74
N PRO A 160 8.45 14.88 0.91
CA PRO A 160 8.79 15.99 1.80
C PRO A 160 8.50 15.61 3.27
N GLY A 161 9.50 15.77 4.12
CA GLY A 161 9.35 15.84 5.57
C GLY A 161 9.06 17.28 5.99
N ASN A 162 7.79 17.69 5.98
CA ASN A 162 7.43 19.07 6.29
C ASN A 162 7.41 19.35 7.80
N ILE A 163 7.74 20.59 8.17
CA ILE A 163 7.74 21.10 9.54
C ILE A 163 6.80 22.30 9.64
N ALA A 164 5.96 22.32 10.68
CA ALA A 164 5.11 23.44 11.04
C ALA A 164 5.29 23.85 12.51
N SER A 165 5.38 25.16 12.76
CA SER A 165 5.29 25.72 14.13
C SER A 165 4.45 26.99 14.20
N ASN A 166 3.48 27.03 15.09
CA ASN A 166 2.64 28.21 15.32
C ASN A 166 3.30 29.28 16.23
N VAL A 167 4.58 29.11 16.61
CA VAL A 167 5.35 30.14 17.34
C VAL A 167 6.68 30.45 16.67
N LYS A 168 7.64 29.52 16.64
CA LYS A 168 8.97 29.71 16.04
C LYS A 168 9.67 28.37 15.86
N VAL A 169 10.63 28.31 14.94
CA VAL A 169 11.52 27.16 14.77
C VAL A 169 12.94 27.62 15.10
N ASN A 170 13.60 26.98 16.08
CA ASN A 170 14.99 27.25 16.45
C ASN A 170 15.79 25.95 16.52
N VAL A 171 16.63 25.70 15.52
CA VAL A 171 17.40 24.47 15.40
C VAL A 171 18.87 24.85 15.31
N ASP A 172 19.60 24.50 16.35
CA ASP A 172 21.05 24.64 16.41
C ASP A 172 21.73 23.43 15.76
N GLY A 173 22.92 23.60 15.19
CA GLY A 173 23.68 22.51 14.59
C GLY A 173 23.23 22.07 13.18
N PRO A 174 23.97 21.11 12.57
CA PRO A 174 23.76 20.68 11.20
C PRO A 174 22.46 19.89 11.07
N SER A 175 21.55 20.34 10.20
CA SER A 175 20.22 19.73 10.05
C SER A 175 19.82 19.56 8.60
N ILE A 176 18.94 18.60 8.32
CA ILE A 176 18.40 18.37 6.97
C ILE A 176 16.87 18.33 7.06
N VAL A 177 16.19 19.09 6.20
CA VAL A 177 14.74 19.03 6.04
C VAL A 177 14.42 18.83 4.57
N SER A 178 13.83 17.70 4.19
CA SER A 178 13.51 17.42 2.79
C SER A 178 12.28 18.18 2.28
N GLY A 179 11.43 18.67 3.20
CA GLY A 179 10.20 19.40 2.90
C GLY A 179 10.23 20.89 3.25
N ASP A 180 9.03 21.45 3.38
CA ASP A 180 8.80 22.85 3.76
C ASP A 180 9.00 23.06 5.26
N VAL A 181 9.50 24.24 5.62
CA VAL A 181 9.56 24.71 7.01
C VAL A 181 8.71 25.97 7.13
N ILE A 182 7.57 25.84 7.78
CA ILE A 182 6.58 26.91 7.96
C ILE A 182 6.54 27.29 9.44
N SER A 183 6.63 28.59 9.71
CA SER A 183 6.43 29.09 11.06
C SER A 183 5.71 30.42 11.11
N ARG A 184 4.84 30.60 12.11
CA ARG A 184 4.20 31.89 12.41
C ARG A 184 5.19 32.94 12.89
N GLY A 185 6.31 32.55 13.49
CA GLY A 185 7.35 33.48 13.91
C GLY A 185 8.64 33.24 13.15
N GLU A 186 9.75 33.42 13.86
CA GLU A 186 11.09 33.30 13.29
C GLU A 186 11.45 31.84 13.02
N ILE A 187 12.20 31.62 11.94
CA ILE A 187 12.87 30.35 11.66
C ILE A 187 14.36 30.62 11.79
N VAL A 188 15.03 30.03 12.77
CA VAL A 188 16.47 30.12 13.02
C VAL A 188 17.07 28.74 12.85
N MET A 189 17.74 28.52 11.72
CA MET A 189 18.38 27.25 11.36
C MET A 189 19.66 27.54 10.54
N PRO A 190 20.74 28.03 11.17
CA PRO A 190 21.88 28.61 10.46
C PRO A 190 22.68 27.57 9.65
N GLU A 191 22.72 26.32 10.10
CA GLU A 191 23.49 25.22 9.48
C GLU A 191 22.59 24.18 8.79
N ALA A 192 21.31 24.47 8.60
CA ALA A 192 20.36 23.53 8.03
C ALA A 192 20.31 23.59 6.50
N ARG A 193 20.21 22.42 5.87
CA ARG A 193 19.79 22.27 4.47
C ARG A 193 18.27 22.04 4.44
N ILE A 194 17.55 22.96 3.82
CA ILE A 194 16.10 22.85 3.61
C ILE A 194 15.89 22.70 2.11
N ASP A 195 15.38 21.55 1.68
CA ASP A 195 15.16 21.26 0.25
C ASP A 195 13.82 21.86 -0.24
N GLY A 196 12.86 22.12 0.65
CA GLY A 196 11.59 22.80 0.38
C GLY A 196 11.58 24.32 0.66
N ILE A 197 10.40 24.87 0.89
CA ILE A 197 10.15 26.30 1.13
C ILE A 197 10.37 26.66 2.60
N ARG A 198 11.16 27.69 2.86
CA ARG A 198 11.28 28.32 4.18
C ARG A 198 10.35 29.53 4.28
N LYS A 199 9.28 29.43 5.09
CA LYS A 199 8.27 30.48 5.26
C LYS A 199 8.13 30.89 6.73
N ALA A 200 8.88 31.93 7.13
CA ALA A 200 8.72 32.59 8.42
C ALA A 200 7.56 33.60 8.38
N ASN A 201 6.99 33.94 9.54
CA ASN A 201 5.83 34.83 9.65
C ASN A 201 4.61 34.39 8.83
N ALA A 202 4.38 33.08 8.74
CA ALA A 202 3.21 32.50 8.11
C ALA A 202 1.94 32.65 8.98
N ASP A 203 0.79 32.33 8.39
CA ASP A 203 -0.46 32.18 9.14
C ASP A 203 -0.41 30.98 10.10
N LEU A 204 -1.37 30.92 11.03
CA LEU A 204 -1.52 29.77 11.91
C LEU A 204 -1.82 28.52 11.08
N VAL A 205 -1.04 27.47 11.32
CA VAL A 205 -1.34 26.12 10.83
C VAL A 205 -2.42 25.54 11.73
N ASP A 206 -3.51 25.08 11.13
CA ASP A 206 -4.52 24.34 11.84
C ASP A 206 -3.97 22.98 12.27
N LEU A 207 -4.06 22.69 13.56
CA LEU A 207 -3.55 21.46 14.16
C LEU A 207 -4.73 20.69 14.72
N PRO A 208 -4.76 19.35 14.59
CA PRO A 208 -5.90 18.58 15.07
C PRO A 208 -6.00 18.76 16.58
N ASP A 209 -7.21 18.99 17.11
CA ASP A 209 -7.49 18.79 18.53
C ASP A 209 -8.16 17.43 18.69
N LEU A 210 -7.48 16.53 19.41
CA LEU A 210 -8.06 15.25 19.80
C LEU A 210 -8.85 15.47 21.08
N ASP A 211 -10.17 15.44 20.96
CA ASP A 211 -11.10 15.53 22.08
C ASP A 211 -10.95 14.39 23.12
N ASP A 212 -11.66 14.52 24.24
CA ASP A 212 -11.64 13.53 25.31
C ASP A 212 -12.42 12.24 24.97
N GLU A 213 -12.86 12.04 23.73
CA GLU A 213 -13.68 10.90 23.32
C GLU A 213 -12.93 9.55 23.33
N TRP A 214 -11.61 9.58 23.53
CA TRP A 214 -10.75 8.40 23.60
C TRP A 214 -10.76 7.69 24.96
N ASP A 215 -11.58 8.13 25.92
CA ASP A 215 -11.81 7.37 27.15
C ASP A 215 -12.63 6.10 26.85
N PRO A 216 -12.06 4.88 26.96
CA PRO A 216 -12.78 3.64 26.67
C PRO A 216 -13.98 3.43 27.61
N ARG A 217 -14.07 4.15 28.73
CA ARG A 217 -15.23 4.16 29.62
C ARG A 217 -16.41 4.95 29.05
N LEU A 218 -16.16 5.87 28.13
CA LEU A 218 -17.18 6.67 27.46
C LEU A 218 -17.64 6.01 26.15
N ILE A 219 -16.77 5.21 25.53
CA ILE A 219 -17.04 4.46 24.30
C ILE A 219 -17.97 3.29 24.62
N GLU A 220 -19.24 3.38 24.22
CA GLU A 220 -20.29 2.39 24.54
C GLU A 220 -19.86 0.96 24.17
N GLU A 221 -19.18 0.78 23.04
CA GLU A 221 -18.70 -0.51 22.54
C GLU A 221 -17.57 -1.11 23.38
N LEU A 222 -16.84 -0.27 24.14
CA LEU A 222 -15.73 -0.70 24.99
C LEU A 222 -16.11 -0.79 26.46
N LYS A 223 -17.21 -0.19 26.91
CA LYS A 223 -17.62 -0.17 28.33
C LYS A 223 -17.59 -1.54 28.99
N ASP A 224 -18.12 -2.56 28.31
CA ASP A 224 -18.20 -3.93 28.84
C ASP A 224 -16.95 -4.78 28.53
N ARG A 225 -16.11 -4.33 27.59
CA ARG A 225 -14.92 -5.08 27.12
C ARG A 225 -13.65 -4.61 27.79
N ALA A 226 -13.58 -3.34 28.18
CA ALA A 226 -12.43 -2.73 28.79
C ALA A 226 -12.17 -3.38 30.15
N ARG A 227 -10.93 -3.80 30.39
CA ARG A 227 -10.54 -4.45 31.65
C ARG A 227 -9.71 -3.50 32.50
N PRO A 228 -10.07 -3.31 33.78
CA PRO A 228 -9.24 -2.49 34.66
C PRO A 228 -7.92 -3.21 34.94
N LEU A 229 -6.81 -2.48 34.78
CA LEU A 229 -5.53 -2.86 35.36
C LEU A 229 -5.63 -2.67 36.88
N LYS A 230 -5.50 -3.78 37.61
CA LYS A 230 -5.46 -3.79 39.08
C LYS A 230 -4.13 -3.25 39.59
N ASP A 231 -3.09 -3.55 38.80
CA ASP A 231 -1.70 -3.13 38.86
C ASP A 231 -1.49 -1.65 38.54
N SER A 232 -1.08 -0.81 39.49
CA SER A 232 -0.51 0.52 39.19
C SER A 232 1.02 0.48 39.03
N TYR A 233 1.63 -0.61 39.50
CA TYR A 233 3.02 -0.95 39.26
C TYR A 233 3.09 -2.37 38.71
N VAL A 234 3.54 -2.52 37.47
CA VAL A 234 3.74 -3.83 36.84
C VAL A 234 5.21 -4.16 36.89
N ARG A 235 5.56 -5.20 37.66
CA ARG A 235 6.93 -5.74 37.68
C ARG A 235 7.09 -6.77 36.57
N GLY A 236 7.96 -6.48 35.60
CA GLY A 236 8.15 -7.31 34.41
C GLY A 236 7.30 -6.86 33.22
N ASP A 237 7.20 -7.73 32.22
CA ASP A 237 6.63 -7.39 30.92
C ASP A 237 5.08 -7.35 30.96
N LEU A 238 4.51 -6.37 30.25
CA LEU A 238 3.08 -6.21 30.03
C LEU A 238 2.75 -6.38 28.55
N THR A 239 1.94 -7.39 28.23
CA THR A 239 1.33 -7.54 26.88
C THR A 239 -0.14 -7.13 26.92
N VAL A 240 -0.53 -6.23 26.02
CA VAL A 240 -1.89 -5.72 25.87
C VAL A 240 -2.41 -6.14 24.50
N TRP A 241 -3.36 -7.07 24.48
CA TRP A 241 -4.01 -7.60 23.27
C TRP A 241 -5.50 -7.23 23.20
N ASP A 242 -5.98 -6.50 24.21
CA ASP A 242 -7.36 -6.06 24.40
C ASP A 242 -7.39 -4.57 24.80
N ALA A 243 -8.58 -4.03 25.05
CA ALA A 243 -8.73 -2.72 25.68
C ALA A 243 -8.50 -2.84 27.19
N ARG A 244 -7.41 -2.24 27.69
CA ARG A 244 -7.09 -2.14 29.11
C ARG A 244 -7.11 -0.70 29.55
N TYR A 245 -7.59 -0.46 30.76
CA TYR A 245 -7.60 0.88 31.32
C TYR A 245 -7.12 0.88 32.77
N THR A 246 -6.44 1.94 33.19
CA THR A 246 -6.24 2.20 34.62
C THR A 246 -7.45 2.99 35.12
N SER A 247 -7.99 2.60 36.28
CA SER A 247 -9.06 3.36 36.94
C SER A 247 -8.50 4.19 38.07
N ARG A 248 -8.93 5.45 38.16
CA ARG A 248 -8.64 6.33 39.30
C ARG A 248 -9.14 5.77 40.64
N GLU A 249 -10.18 4.94 40.62
CA GLU A 249 -10.75 4.31 41.83
C GLU A 249 -9.83 3.21 42.41
N VAL A 250 -8.91 2.67 41.61
CA VAL A 250 -7.92 1.65 42.06
C VAL A 250 -6.66 2.32 42.66
N GLY A 251 -6.62 3.65 42.72
CA GLY A 251 -5.80 4.36 43.69
C GLY A 251 -4.43 4.84 43.23
N GLN A 252 -4.07 4.79 41.95
CA GLN A 252 -2.85 5.46 41.47
C GLN A 252 -3.08 6.06 40.09
N GLY A 253 -3.16 7.40 40.03
CA GLY A 253 -3.10 8.18 38.78
C GLY A 253 -1.72 8.15 38.12
N ARG A 254 -0.98 7.04 38.28
CA ARG A 254 0.28 6.75 37.64
C ARG A 254 0.39 5.24 37.43
N LEU A 255 0.69 4.83 36.21
CA LEU A 255 1.07 3.47 35.84
C LEU A 255 2.57 3.42 35.61
N GLU A 256 3.27 2.57 36.34
CA GLU A 256 4.69 2.30 36.11
C GLU A 256 4.91 0.84 35.71
N ILE A 257 5.58 0.64 34.59
CA ILE A 257 5.92 -0.67 34.05
C ILE A 257 7.44 -0.84 34.13
N ASP A 258 7.89 -1.69 35.03
CA ASP A 258 9.30 -2.06 35.21
C ASP A 258 9.62 -3.31 34.37
N GLY A 259 9.50 -3.14 33.05
CA GLY A 259 9.65 -4.19 32.04
C GLY A 259 9.20 -3.72 30.65
N ASN A 260 9.09 -4.64 29.71
CA ASN A 260 8.68 -4.33 28.34
C ASN A 260 7.15 -4.17 28.23
N LEU A 261 6.70 -3.24 27.40
CA LEU A 261 5.31 -3.07 27.00
C LEU A 261 5.13 -3.56 25.55
N ARG A 262 4.31 -4.57 25.33
CA ARG A 262 3.94 -5.05 23.99
C ARG A 262 2.46 -4.80 23.73
N LEU A 263 2.15 -4.09 22.66
CA LEU A 263 0.78 -3.93 22.15
C LEU A 263 0.55 -4.93 21.02
N ASP A 264 -0.54 -5.69 21.07
CA ASP A 264 -0.91 -6.69 20.08
C ASP A 264 -2.33 -6.38 19.58
N ASP A 265 -2.43 -5.31 18.78
CA ASP A 265 -3.67 -4.62 18.42
C ASP A 265 -4.49 -4.11 19.63
N GLY A 266 -3.82 -3.94 20.78
CA GLY A 266 -4.43 -3.51 22.04
C GLY A 266 -4.50 -1.99 22.25
N LEU A 267 -5.39 -1.58 23.15
CA LEU A 267 -5.50 -0.20 23.64
C LEU A 267 -5.12 -0.17 25.12
N LEU A 268 -4.09 0.59 25.49
CA LEU A 268 -3.77 0.89 26.88
C LEU A 268 -4.18 2.33 27.19
N TYR A 269 -5.25 2.49 27.97
CA TYR A 269 -5.70 3.76 28.50
C TYR A 269 -5.18 3.96 29.92
N VAL A 270 -4.55 5.11 30.19
CA VAL A 270 -3.99 5.47 31.50
C VAL A 270 -4.64 6.75 31.98
N ASP A 271 -5.52 6.64 32.97
CA ASP A 271 -6.14 7.78 33.69
C ASP A 271 -5.13 8.40 34.68
N GLY A 272 -4.04 8.96 34.14
CA GLY A 272 -2.90 9.44 34.90
C GLY A 272 -1.59 9.45 34.12
N ASP A 273 -0.46 9.46 34.83
CA ASP A 273 0.88 9.39 34.23
C ASP A 273 1.24 7.96 33.81
N LEU A 274 2.03 7.80 32.74
CA LEU A 274 2.60 6.54 32.31
C LEU A 274 4.12 6.61 32.35
N VAL A 275 4.76 5.64 33.00
CA VAL A 275 6.22 5.43 32.94
C VAL A 275 6.49 4.00 32.51
N VAL A 276 7.24 3.82 31.41
CA VAL A 276 7.70 2.51 30.96
C VAL A 276 9.21 2.46 31.04
N ASN A 277 9.76 1.62 31.91
CA ASN A 277 11.20 1.47 32.14
C ASN A 277 11.80 0.34 31.26
N GLY A 278 11.21 0.07 30.10
CA GLY A 278 11.63 -1.00 29.20
C GLY A 278 11.23 -0.74 27.75
N ARG A 279 11.23 -1.79 26.93
CA ARG A 279 10.95 -1.68 25.49
C ARG A 279 9.47 -1.56 25.21
N VAL A 280 9.06 -0.62 24.36
CA VAL A 280 7.69 -0.56 23.83
C VAL A 280 7.68 -1.16 22.41
N THR A 281 6.84 -2.16 22.15
CA THR A 281 6.77 -2.90 20.88
C THR A 281 5.35 -3.18 20.41
N GLY A 282 5.21 -3.58 19.14
CA GLY A 282 3.99 -4.13 18.58
C GLY A 282 3.10 -3.10 17.89
N LYS A 283 1.79 -3.36 17.85
CA LYS A 283 0.79 -2.52 17.19
C LYS A 283 -0.34 -2.20 18.15
N GLY A 284 -0.76 -0.94 18.22
CA GLY A 284 -1.87 -0.55 19.10
C GLY A 284 -1.86 0.93 19.47
N ALA A 285 -2.62 1.26 20.51
CA ALA A 285 -2.75 2.63 21.00
C ALA A 285 -2.42 2.76 22.49
N LEU A 286 -1.72 3.84 22.84
CA LEU A 286 -1.45 4.30 24.20
C LEU A 286 -2.16 5.64 24.39
N VAL A 287 -3.12 5.71 25.31
CA VAL A 287 -3.84 6.95 25.62
C VAL A 287 -3.57 7.29 27.07
N VAL A 288 -2.99 8.46 27.34
CA VAL A 288 -2.48 8.86 28.66
C VAL A 288 -3.06 10.22 29.05
N LYS A 289 -3.87 10.28 30.11
CA LYS A 289 -4.48 11.53 30.60
C LYS A 289 -3.49 12.44 31.34
N GLY A 290 -2.32 11.93 31.70
CA GLY A 290 -1.21 12.68 32.29
C GLY A 290 0.01 12.69 31.37
N ASN A 291 1.19 12.62 31.98
CA ASN A 291 2.47 12.62 31.29
C ASN A 291 2.88 11.20 30.88
N ALA A 292 3.47 11.03 29.71
CA ALA A 292 4.02 9.76 29.24
C ALA A 292 5.56 9.82 29.18
N GLN A 293 6.23 8.91 29.86
CA GLN A 293 7.69 8.78 29.85
C GLN A 293 8.07 7.37 29.42
N LEU A 294 8.67 7.25 28.23
CA LEU A 294 9.22 6.00 27.75
C LEU A 294 10.73 6.01 28.00
N LYS A 295 11.13 5.37 29.09
CA LYS A 295 12.51 5.28 29.58
C LYS A 295 13.07 3.92 29.22
N GLY A 296 13.59 3.81 28.01
CA GLY A 296 14.14 2.54 27.56
C GLY A 296 14.38 2.53 26.07
N ARG A 297 14.85 1.37 25.60
CA ARG A 297 15.01 1.11 24.18
C ARG A 297 13.62 0.96 23.57
N VAL A 298 13.11 1.97 22.89
CA VAL A 298 11.94 1.82 22.01
C VAL A 298 12.48 1.11 20.77
N ASP A 299 12.39 -0.21 20.77
CA ASP A 299 12.83 -1.03 19.65
C ASP A 299 11.59 -1.53 18.94
N VAL A 300 11.03 -0.67 18.09
CA VAL A 300 9.94 -1.00 17.18
C VAL A 300 10.54 -1.70 15.95
N GLN A 301 11.58 -2.53 16.11
CA GLN A 301 11.94 -3.48 15.06
C GLN A 301 10.85 -4.54 14.99
N ALA A 302 10.15 -4.55 13.86
CA ALA A 302 9.18 -5.56 13.53
C ALA A 302 9.87 -6.93 13.53
N VAL A 303 9.68 -7.68 14.61
CA VAL A 303 10.21 -9.05 14.71
C VAL A 303 9.53 -9.97 13.70
N ASP A 304 8.40 -9.59 13.08
CA ASP A 304 7.74 -10.48 12.11
C ASP A 304 7.14 -9.89 10.82
N THR A 305 6.76 -8.60 10.67
CA THR A 305 5.98 -8.20 9.46
C THR A 305 6.06 -6.74 8.97
N GLY A 306 6.94 -5.89 9.50
CA GLY A 306 6.99 -4.47 9.08
C GLY A 306 5.77 -3.63 9.47
N LYS A 307 4.99 -4.05 10.48
CA LYS A 307 3.71 -3.44 10.89
C LYS A 307 3.65 -2.98 12.35
N SER A 308 4.79 -2.83 13.02
CA SER A 308 4.77 -2.32 14.39
C SER A 308 4.51 -0.81 14.34
N GLN A 309 3.33 -0.40 14.81
CA GLN A 309 2.85 0.96 14.73
C GLN A 309 2.10 1.30 16.01
N ILE A 310 2.59 2.31 16.72
CA ILE A 310 2.00 2.73 17.99
C ILE A 310 1.44 4.14 17.82
N ALA A 311 0.16 4.31 18.07
CA ALA A 311 -0.42 5.64 18.31
C ALA A 311 -0.30 5.98 19.79
N MET A 312 0.39 7.06 20.12
CA MET A 312 0.51 7.55 21.48
C MET A 312 -0.14 8.93 21.60
N LEU A 313 -1.12 9.02 22.50
CA LEU A 313 -1.88 10.23 22.79
C LEU A 313 -1.66 10.58 24.25
N ALA A 314 -1.20 11.79 24.54
CA ALA A 314 -1.00 12.26 25.90
C ALA A 314 -1.60 13.66 26.13
N ASP A 315 -2.41 13.82 27.18
CA ASP A 315 -2.89 15.14 27.59
C ASP A 315 -1.79 15.96 28.28
N GLY A 316 -0.80 15.29 28.90
CA GLY A 316 0.37 15.91 29.51
C GLY A 316 1.61 15.86 28.62
N ASP A 317 2.78 15.99 29.24
CA ASP A 317 4.08 15.98 28.57
C ASP A 317 4.46 14.57 28.09
N VAL A 318 5.17 14.49 26.98
CA VAL A 318 5.73 13.25 26.44
C VAL A 318 7.25 13.34 26.39
N SER A 319 7.93 12.32 26.89
CA SER A 319 9.39 12.21 26.86
C SER A 319 9.84 10.87 26.28
N LEU A 320 10.60 10.94 25.19
CA LEU A 320 11.27 9.83 24.49
C LEU A 320 12.78 10.03 24.55
N THR A 321 13.45 9.41 25.51
CA THR A 321 14.89 9.63 25.74
C THR A 321 15.67 8.33 25.66
N SER A 322 16.78 8.33 24.92
CA SER A 322 17.72 7.20 24.84
C SER A 322 19.14 7.58 25.29
N HIS A 323 19.96 6.56 25.47
CA HIS A 323 21.41 6.72 25.53
C HIS A 323 22.05 6.87 24.15
N SER A 324 21.44 6.29 23.10
CA SER A 324 21.96 6.30 21.73
C SER A 324 20.83 6.38 20.69
N ARG A 325 21.13 7.00 19.54
CA ARG A 325 20.21 7.13 18.41
C ARG A 325 19.95 5.83 17.67
N GLU A 326 20.93 4.92 17.65
CA GLU A 326 20.81 3.62 16.96
C GLU A 326 19.92 2.64 17.71
N ASP A 327 19.85 2.78 19.03
CA ASP A 327 19.06 1.89 19.86
C ASP A 327 17.59 2.29 19.93
N ASN A 328 17.24 3.53 19.58
CA ASN A 328 15.91 4.08 19.80
C ASN A 328 15.18 4.36 18.48
N PHE A 329 14.23 3.50 18.15
CA PHE A 329 13.39 3.58 16.98
C PHE A 329 11.91 3.55 17.37
N PHE A 330 11.22 4.68 17.20
CA PHE A 330 9.77 4.78 17.35
C PHE A 330 9.10 4.74 15.97
N GLN A 331 8.05 3.95 15.78
CA GLN A 331 7.24 3.98 14.56
C GLN A 331 5.77 4.19 14.90
N GLY A 332 5.18 5.24 14.35
CA GLY A 332 3.77 5.57 14.53
C GLY A 332 3.51 7.05 14.74
N LEU A 333 2.44 7.33 15.47
CA LEU A 333 1.93 8.68 15.68
C LEU A 333 2.14 9.07 17.14
N VAL A 334 2.64 10.28 17.38
CA VAL A 334 2.62 10.90 18.71
C VAL A 334 1.84 12.19 18.68
N TYR A 335 0.82 12.24 19.53
CA TYR A 335 0.04 13.43 19.84
C TYR A 335 0.23 13.79 21.32
N THR A 336 0.51 15.06 21.59
CA THR A 336 0.57 15.57 22.95
C THR A 336 -0.04 16.96 23.08
N ARG A 337 -0.76 17.20 24.17
CA ARG A 337 -1.18 18.54 24.57
C ARG A 337 -0.13 19.25 25.42
N GLY A 338 0.83 18.54 26.01
CA GLY A 338 1.92 19.10 26.80
C GLY A 338 3.17 19.43 25.99
N ASN A 339 4.31 19.39 26.64
CA ASN A 339 5.63 19.45 26.00
C ASN A 339 5.97 18.10 25.36
N PHE A 340 6.70 18.15 24.24
CA PHE A 340 7.29 16.96 23.64
C PHE A 340 8.81 17.05 23.75
N LEU A 341 9.45 16.03 24.33
CA LEU A 341 10.90 15.90 24.37
C LEU A 341 11.31 14.58 23.71
N ALA A 342 12.15 14.68 22.68
CA ALA A 342 12.79 13.54 22.04
C ALA A 342 14.30 13.80 21.97
N GLU A 343 15.10 12.88 22.50
CA GLU A 343 16.56 12.96 22.48
C GLU A 343 17.15 11.65 21.96
N LYS A 344 18.05 11.73 20.97
CA LYS A 344 18.78 10.59 20.39
C LYS A 344 17.82 9.49 19.96
N VAL A 345 16.94 9.83 19.03
CA VAL A 345 15.89 8.90 18.58
C VAL A 345 15.67 9.00 17.07
N ARG A 346 15.47 7.84 16.44
CA ARG A 346 14.93 7.76 15.09
C ARG A 346 13.43 7.52 15.19
N ILE A 347 12.64 8.31 14.48
CA ILE A 347 11.21 8.14 14.41
C ILE A 347 10.76 7.99 12.98
N THR A 348 9.86 7.04 12.72
CA THR A 348 9.09 6.95 11.49
C THR A 348 7.61 7.25 11.77
N GLY A 349 7.08 8.35 11.23
CA GLY A 349 5.67 8.75 11.33
C GLY A 349 5.46 10.25 11.51
N ALA A 350 4.53 10.65 12.37
CA ALA A 350 4.19 12.06 12.57
C ALA A 350 4.11 12.46 14.05
N PHE A 351 4.44 13.72 14.29
CA PHE A 351 4.39 14.36 15.61
C PHE A 351 3.50 15.57 15.60
N VAL A 352 2.59 15.59 16.55
CA VAL A 352 1.68 16.70 16.75
C VAL A 352 1.72 17.12 18.21
N LEU A 353 2.09 18.38 18.43
CA LEU A 353 1.85 19.05 19.70
C LEU A 353 0.77 20.08 19.46
N ALA A 354 -0.45 19.83 19.95
CA ALA A 354 -1.59 20.72 19.78
C ALA A 354 -2.23 21.01 21.14
N PRO A 355 -2.53 22.28 21.48
CA PRO A 355 -3.20 22.60 22.71
C PRO A 355 -4.68 22.20 22.65
N PRO A 356 -5.31 21.90 23.79
CA PRO A 356 -6.75 21.75 23.82
C PRO A 356 -7.40 23.05 23.38
N GLU A 357 -8.49 22.94 22.64
CA GLU A 357 -9.26 24.09 22.18
C GLU A 357 -9.68 24.97 23.37
N GLY A 358 -9.54 26.29 23.22
CA GLY A 358 -9.84 27.24 24.29
C GLY A 358 -8.85 27.28 25.46
N SER A 359 -7.72 26.58 25.38
CA SER A 359 -6.62 26.66 26.34
C SER A 359 -6.15 28.10 26.60
N GLU A 360 -6.31 28.58 27.85
CA GLU A 360 -5.76 29.88 28.29
C GLU A 360 -4.24 29.89 28.45
N THR A 361 -3.60 28.71 28.56
CA THR A 361 -2.15 28.65 28.71
C THR A 361 -1.49 29.16 27.43
N PRO A 362 -0.55 30.11 27.54
CA PRO A 362 0.16 30.62 26.37
C PRO A 362 0.79 29.47 25.60
N VAL A 363 0.50 29.42 24.31
CA VAL A 363 1.08 28.42 23.39
C VAL A 363 2.62 28.47 23.39
N SER A 364 3.21 29.61 23.78
CA SER A 364 4.66 29.79 23.96
C SER A 364 5.29 28.90 25.03
N ASP A 365 4.52 28.44 26.01
CA ASP A 365 5.05 27.71 27.17
C ASP A 365 5.18 26.21 26.89
N ARG A 366 4.55 25.74 25.81
CA ARG A 366 4.60 24.34 25.37
C ARG A 366 5.62 24.21 24.28
N ARG A 367 6.65 23.41 24.47
CA ARG A 367 7.73 23.27 23.50
C ARG A 367 7.82 21.86 22.95
N MET A 368 8.13 21.77 21.67
CA MET A 368 8.60 20.53 21.05
C MET A 368 10.12 20.61 20.96
N GLN A 369 10.82 19.69 21.62
CA GLN A 369 12.27 19.62 21.66
C GLN A 369 12.74 18.31 21.01
N LEU A 370 13.53 18.40 19.93
CA LEU A 370 13.98 17.27 19.12
C LEU A 370 15.51 17.27 18.98
N ASP A 371 16.24 16.78 20.00
CA ASP A 371 17.71 16.81 20.00
C ASP A 371 18.32 15.52 19.43
N ASP A 372 19.25 15.62 18.47
CA ASP A 372 19.84 14.47 17.75
C ASP A 372 18.77 13.48 17.27
N ALA A 373 17.73 14.03 16.63
CA ALA A 373 16.56 13.29 16.19
C ALA A 373 16.54 13.12 14.68
N VAL A 374 16.16 11.93 14.21
CA VAL A 374 15.89 11.65 12.79
C VAL A 374 14.42 11.31 12.66
N VAL A 375 13.63 12.19 12.05
CA VAL A 375 12.20 12.00 11.79
C VAL A 375 12.01 11.67 10.31
N VAL A 376 11.44 10.52 10.03
CA VAL A 376 11.06 10.05 8.71
C VAL A 376 9.54 10.06 8.63
N TYR A 377 8.98 10.96 7.84
CA TYR A 377 7.55 11.06 7.63
C TYR A 377 7.05 9.91 6.79
N ASP A 378 6.19 9.10 7.41
CA ASP A 378 5.45 8.02 6.77
C ASP A 378 3.95 8.31 6.92
N PRO A 379 3.25 8.68 5.83
CA PRO A 379 1.80 8.87 5.86
C PRO A 379 1.02 7.64 6.31
N GLY A 380 1.53 6.43 6.05
CA GLY A 380 0.92 5.18 6.53
C GLY A 380 1.00 5.06 8.05
N ALA A 381 2.03 5.63 8.66
CA ALA A 381 2.22 5.63 10.10
C ALA A 381 1.32 6.64 10.85
N THR A 382 0.62 7.54 10.15
CA THR A 382 -0.30 8.53 10.78
C THR A 382 -1.71 7.99 11.06
N LYS A 383 -2.01 6.77 10.62
CA LYS A 383 -3.30 6.09 10.81
C LYS A 383 -3.11 4.81 11.62
N ALA A 384 -3.65 4.76 12.84
CA ALA A 384 -3.58 3.57 13.68
C ALA A 384 -4.96 2.94 13.83
N THR A 385 -5.09 1.69 13.42
CA THR A 385 -6.32 0.92 13.62
C THR A 385 -6.17 0.00 14.82
N VAL A 386 -7.06 0.16 15.81
CA VAL A 386 -7.15 -0.72 16.98
C VAL A 386 -8.33 -1.66 16.79
N THR A 387 -8.05 -2.95 16.81
CA THR A 387 -9.07 -4.00 16.72
C THR A 387 -9.21 -4.66 18.09
N VAL A 388 -10.33 -4.40 18.77
CA VAL A 388 -10.61 -5.03 20.06
C VAL A 388 -11.34 -6.35 19.80
N ALA A 389 -10.59 -7.45 19.93
CA ALA A 389 -11.12 -8.80 19.80
C ALA A 389 -12.20 -9.08 20.85
N ASP A 390 -13.25 -9.83 20.47
CA ASP A 390 -14.29 -10.23 21.40
C ASP A 390 -13.79 -11.38 22.31
N PRO A 391 -13.67 -11.17 23.63
CA PRO A 391 -13.18 -12.20 24.53
C PRO A 391 -14.18 -13.35 24.77
N SER A 392 -15.43 -13.22 24.31
CA SER A 392 -16.46 -14.26 24.45
C SER A 392 -16.34 -15.38 23.42
N LEU A 393 -15.57 -15.18 22.35
CA LEU A 393 -15.19 -16.24 21.42
C LEU A 393 -14.18 -17.15 22.11
N SER A 394 -14.69 -18.21 22.74
CA SER A 394 -13.85 -19.26 23.30
C SER A 394 -13.07 -19.92 22.16
N GLY A 395 -11.85 -20.42 22.42
CA GLY A 395 -11.06 -21.13 21.42
C GLY A 395 -11.77 -22.34 20.77
N ASN A 396 -12.90 -22.79 21.35
CA ASN A 396 -13.77 -23.81 20.78
C ASN A 396 -14.68 -23.28 19.65
N ASP A 397 -15.07 -22.00 19.66
CA ASP A 397 -15.94 -21.41 18.63
C ASP A 397 -15.18 -21.21 17.31
N LEU A 398 -13.89 -20.91 17.37
CA LEU A 398 -13.00 -20.85 16.21
C LEU A 398 -12.69 -22.23 15.61
N LEU A 399 -12.67 -23.29 16.43
CA LEU A 399 -12.52 -24.67 15.96
C LEU A 399 -13.80 -25.19 15.26
N ASN A 400 -14.98 -24.78 15.73
CA ASN A 400 -16.25 -25.15 15.10
C ASN A 400 -16.48 -24.46 13.75
N LEU A 401 -15.91 -23.27 13.52
CA LEU A 401 -15.89 -22.62 12.20
C LEU A 401 -15.00 -23.36 11.19
N GLY A 402 -13.93 -24.03 11.64
CA GLY A 402 -13.10 -24.88 10.80
C GLY A 402 -13.65 -26.29 10.56
N ALA A 403 -14.50 -26.80 11.47
CA ALA A 403 -15.05 -28.16 11.40
C ALA A 403 -16.28 -28.32 10.50
N ASN A 404 -16.94 -27.21 10.10
CA ASN A 404 -18.09 -27.23 9.19
C ASN A 404 -17.71 -27.13 7.69
N VAL A 405 -16.42 -27.15 7.36
CA VAL A 405 -15.96 -27.43 5.99
C VAL A 405 -15.74 -28.95 5.90
N GLY A 406 -16.75 -29.64 5.36
CA GLY A 406 -16.90 -31.09 5.42
C GLY A 406 -15.68 -31.88 4.93
N ILE A 407 -15.23 -32.80 5.77
CA ILE A 407 -14.61 -34.06 5.33
C ILE A 407 -15.63 -35.15 5.62
N GLU A 408 -16.53 -35.40 4.67
CA GLU A 408 -17.26 -36.64 4.64
C GLU A 408 -16.35 -37.75 4.11
N GLY A 409 -16.24 -38.83 4.88
CA GLY A 409 -15.79 -40.12 4.37
C GLY A 409 -14.45 -40.60 4.90
N THR A 410 -14.44 -41.15 6.12
CA THR A 410 -13.77 -42.44 6.37
C THR A 410 -14.42 -43.11 7.57
N ASP A 411 -15.13 -44.21 7.31
CA ASP A 411 -15.54 -45.18 8.33
C ASP A 411 -14.30 -45.84 8.96
N TRP A 412 -14.16 -45.76 10.28
CA TRP A 412 -13.24 -46.58 11.06
C TRP A 412 -14.01 -47.32 12.16
N PRO A 413 -13.94 -48.66 12.24
CA PRO A 413 -14.59 -49.42 13.30
C PRO A 413 -13.64 -49.66 14.47
N GLY A 414 -14.05 -49.36 15.70
CA GLY A 414 -13.35 -49.84 16.90
C GLY A 414 -13.83 -49.23 18.22
N PRO A 415 -14.03 -50.01 19.30
CA PRO A 415 -14.95 -49.64 20.38
C PRO A 415 -14.26 -49.03 21.61
N GLY A 416 -14.99 -48.10 22.26
CA GLY A 416 -15.07 -47.97 23.71
C GLY A 416 -13.82 -47.56 24.48
N TYR A 417 -13.63 -46.25 24.67
CA TYR A 417 -12.95 -45.69 25.84
C TYR A 417 -13.60 -44.36 26.24
N SER A 418 -14.45 -44.41 27.26
CA SER A 418 -14.93 -43.23 27.97
C SER A 418 -13.94 -42.87 29.08
N GLY A 419 -12.97 -42.02 28.77
CA GLY A 419 -12.12 -41.34 29.75
C GLY A 419 -12.19 -39.85 29.48
N GLY A 420 -12.89 -39.10 30.33
CA GLY A 420 -13.01 -37.66 30.21
C GLY A 420 -11.67 -36.98 30.47
N TRP A 421 -11.15 -36.30 29.45
CA TRP A 421 -10.01 -35.39 29.61
C TRP A 421 -10.56 -34.04 30.06
N SER A 422 -10.03 -33.49 31.16
CA SER A 422 -10.30 -32.10 31.51
C SER A 422 -9.68 -31.18 30.45
N SER A 423 -10.37 -30.07 30.16
CA SER A 423 -9.95 -29.04 29.20
C SER A 423 -8.53 -28.50 29.48
N ASP A 424 -8.09 -28.55 30.72
CA ASP A 424 -6.74 -28.13 31.13
C ASP A 424 -5.65 -29.11 30.64
N GLY A 425 -5.96 -30.40 30.55
CA GLY A 425 -5.02 -31.41 30.05
C GLY A 425 -4.75 -31.28 28.55
N VAL A 426 -5.78 -30.91 27.77
CA VAL A 426 -5.65 -30.70 26.31
C VAL A 426 -4.90 -29.40 26.00
N LYS A 427 -5.14 -28.33 26.77
CA LYS A 427 -4.37 -27.08 26.65
C LYS A 427 -2.89 -27.25 27.00
N ALA A 428 -2.57 -28.00 28.05
CA ALA A 428 -1.19 -28.28 28.42
C ALA A 428 -0.46 -29.11 27.36
N LEU A 429 -1.11 -30.14 26.81
CA LEU A 429 -0.54 -30.99 25.76
C LEU A 429 -0.31 -30.23 24.45
N TRP A 430 -1.19 -29.28 24.10
CA TRP A 430 -1.03 -28.47 22.90
C TRP A 430 0.10 -27.44 23.01
N LEU A 431 0.22 -26.75 24.16
CA LEU A 431 1.31 -25.80 24.41
C LEU A 431 2.67 -26.50 24.47
N GLU A 432 2.74 -27.70 25.05
CA GLU A 432 3.97 -28.50 25.11
C GLU A 432 4.38 -29.04 23.73
N ASN A 433 3.42 -29.47 22.90
CA ASN A 433 3.73 -29.95 21.56
C ASN A 433 4.08 -28.81 20.58
N ARG A 434 3.46 -27.63 20.71
CA ARG A 434 3.80 -26.45 19.90
C ARG A 434 5.23 -25.97 20.19
N SER A 435 5.62 -25.91 21.46
CA SER A 435 6.98 -25.48 21.85
C SER A 435 8.05 -26.49 21.43
N ARG A 436 7.77 -27.81 21.49
CA ARG A 436 8.66 -28.85 20.95
C ARG A 436 8.79 -28.82 19.42
N MET A 437 7.70 -28.50 18.72
CA MET A 437 7.69 -28.41 17.25
C MET A 437 8.47 -27.19 16.75
N VAL A 438 8.35 -26.04 17.43
CA VAL A 438 9.13 -24.83 17.12
C VAL A 438 10.61 -25.03 17.42
N ALA A 439 10.96 -25.65 18.56
CA ALA A 439 12.36 -25.97 18.89
C ALA A 439 13.01 -26.95 17.89
N ALA A 440 12.25 -27.95 17.40
CA ALA A 440 12.72 -28.90 16.39
C ALA A 440 12.93 -28.26 15.01
N ILE A 441 12.14 -27.22 14.68
CA ILE A 441 12.31 -26.44 13.46
C ILE A 441 13.53 -25.52 13.58
N GLU A 442 13.77 -24.89 14.74
CA GLU A 442 14.94 -24.04 14.98
C GLU A 442 16.26 -24.83 14.99
N GLU A 443 16.28 -26.03 15.56
CA GLU A 443 17.46 -26.92 15.59
C GLU A 443 17.82 -27.44 14.17
N ALA A 444 16.84 -27.58 13.28
CA ALA A 444 17.05 -27.99 11.89
C ALA A 444 17.68 -26.88 11.01
N TYR A 445 17.61 -25.60 11.42
CA TYR A 445 18.04 -24.46 10.59
C TYR A 445 19.42 -23.89 10.93
N GLN A 446 20.04 -24.24 12.06
CA GLN A 446 21.32 -23.63 12.50
C GLN A 446 22.60 -24.23 11.89
N GLY A 447 22.50 -25.04 10.82
CA GLY A 447 23.59 -25.92 10.39
C GLY A 447 24.40 -25.58 9.12
N THR A 448 24.12 -24.52 8.35
CA THR A 448 24.85 -24.26 7.09
C THR A 448 25.27 -22.80 6.86
N PRO A 449 26.51 -22.53 6.41
CA PRO A 449 26.97 -21.18 6.12
C PRO A 449 26.41 -20.69 4.77
N PHE A 450 25.84 -19.50 4.79
CA PHE A 450 25.18 -18.85 3.66
C PHE A 450 26.19 -18.20 2.68
N HIS A 451 26.03 -18.46 1.38
CA HIS A 451 26.51 -17.61 0.28
C HIS A 451 25.26 -17.09 -0.48
N PRO A 452 25.19 -15.80 -0.88
CA PRO A 452 23.94 -15.21 -1.30
C PRO A 452 23.64 -15.50 -2.79
N PHE A 453 22.65 -16.35 -3.04
CA PHE A 453 21.91 -16.41 -4.31
C PHE A 453 20.42 -16.62 -3.97
N GLU A 454 19.55 -15.70 -4.42
CA GLU A 454 18.10 -15.82 -4.24
C GLU A 454 17.50 -16.74 -5.31
N TYR A 455 16.87 -17.83 -4.88
CA TYR A 455 16.00 -18.70 -5.69
C TYR A 455 14.62 -18.76 -5.02
N TRP A 456 13.54 -18.70 -5.81
CA TRP A 456 12.16 -18.85 -5.32
C TRP A 456 11.59 -20.21 -5.76
N TYR A 457 11.03 -20.96 -4.80
CA TYR A 457 10.53 -22.33 -4.97
C TYR A 457 9.00 -22.39 -4.90
N GLY A 458 8.37 -23.26 -5.71
CA GLY A 458 6.95 -23.58 -5.61
C GLY A 458 6.70 -25.08 -5.76
N CYS A 459 6.04 -25.71 -4.79
CA CYS A 459 5.55 -27.08 -4.88
C CYS A 459 4.06 -27.08 -5.24
N VAL A 460 3.67 -27.94 -6.19
CA VAL A 460 2.26 -28.21 -6.49
C VAL A 460 1.85 -29.50 -5.78
N THR A 461 0.91 -29.43 -4.85
CA THR A 461 0.32 -30.60 -4.20
C THR A 461 -1.19 -30.62 -4.39
N GLY A 462 -1.69 -31.61 -5.14
CA GLY A 462 -3.11 -31.85 -5.34
C GLY A 462 -3.39 -32.60 -6.64
N ASP A 463 -4.22 -33.65 -6.57
CA ASP A 463 -4.47 -34.57 -7.69
C ASP A 463 -5.08 -33.86 -8.92
N ARG A 464 -5.81 -32.77 -8.70
CA ARG A 464 -6.47 -32.01 -9.78
C ARG A 464 -5.51 -31.07 -10.53
N ALA A 465 -4.59 -30.43 -9.81
CA ALA A 465 -3.56 -29.59 -10.43
C ALA A 465 -2.55 -30.42 -11.24
N ALA A 466 -2.29 -31.66 -10.83
CA ALA A 466 -1.47 -32.60 -11.60
C ALA A 466 -2.15 -33.03 -12.91
N LEU A 467 -3.48 -33.17 -12.93
CA LEU A 467 -4.26 -33.50 -14.13
C LEU A 467 -4.30 -32.33 -15.12
N ASP A 468 -4.51 -31.10 -14.66
CA ASP A 468 -4.54 -29.92 -15.52
C ASP A 468 -3.16 -29.66 -16.18
N LEU A 469 -2.08 -29.93 -15.45
CA LEU A 469 -0.71 -29.83 -15.96
C LEU A 469 -0.41 -30.92 -17.02
N ALA A 470 -0.94 -32.13 -16.82
CA ALA A 470 -0.81 -33.23 -17.77
C ALA A 470 -1.55 -32.94 -19.09
N ASP A 471 -2.77 -32.39 -19.02
CA ASP A 471 -3.55 -31.98 -20.18
C ASP A 471 -2.91 -30.81 -20.95
N TRP A 472 -2.24 -29.91 -20.23
CA TRP A 472 -1.47 -28.83 -20.84
C TRP A 472 -0.23 -29.34 -21.59
N ALA A 473 0.51 -30.29 -21.00
CA ALA A 473 1.70 -30.86 -21.61
C ALA A 473 1.41 -31.66 -22.89
N GLU A 474 0.26 -32.34 -22.97
CA GLU A 474 -0.17 -33.13 -24.14
C GLU A 474 -0.50 -32.24 -25.35
N LYS A 475 -0.97 -31.01 -25.12
CA LYS A 475 -1.36 -30.05 -26.18
C LYS A 475 -0.18 -29.37 -26.87
N LEU A 476 1.04 -29.53 -26.38
CA LEU A 476 2.23 -28.84 -26.89
C LEU A 476 2.91 -29.53 -28.10
N ASP A 477 2.44 -30.68 -28.57
CA ASP A 477 2.87 -31.46 -29.75
C ASP A 477 4.31 -31.19 -30.24
N HIS A 478 5.29 -31.39 -29.34
CA HIS A 478 6.72 -31.15 -29.61
C HIS A 478 7.53 -32.44 -29.43
N PRO A 479 8.44 -32.80 -30.35
CA PRO A 479 9.14 -34.09 -30.34
C PRO A 479 10.04 -34.35 -29.12
N SER A 480 10.36 -33.33 -28.31
CA SER A 480 11.11 -33.49 -27.05
C SER A 480 10.25 -33.89 -25.84
N VAL A 481 8.91 -33.81 -25.94
CA VAL A 481 7.96 -34.26 -24.90
C VAL A 481 7.73 -35.77 -24.96
N ASN A 482 8.08 -36.42 -26.09
CA ASN A 482 8.01 -37.88 -26.29
C ASN A 482 9.21 -38.65 -25.71
N ASN A 483 9.81 -38.16 -24.63
CA ASN A 483 10.81 -38.93 -23.91
C ASN A 483 10.09 -39.73 -22.81
N GLY A 484 10.31 -41.05 -22.78
CA GLY A 484 9.41 -42.02 -22.12
C GLY A 484 9.08 -41.78 -20.64
N ASN A 485 9.78 -40.91 -19.94
CA ASN A 485 9.51 -40.58 -18.54
C ASN A 485 8.28 -39.67 -18.36
N VAL A 486 8.08 -38.68 -19.24
CA VAL A 486 6.92 -37.76 -19.14
C VAL A 486 5.64 -38.46 -19.53
N THR A 487 5.69 -39.29 -20.59
CA THR A 487 4.54 -40.10 -21.04
C THR A 487 4.10 -41.13 -20.00
N ASN A 488 5.05 -41.74 -19.27
CA ASN A 488 4.74 -42.67 -18.19
C ASN A 488 4.16 -41.93 -16.96
N TRP A 489 4.67 -40.74 -16.62
CA TRP A 489 4.13 -39.92 -15.54
C TRP A 489 2.69 -39.46 -15.81
N ILE A 490 2.40 -38.96 -17.02
CA ILE A 490 1.03 -38.56 -17.43
C ILE A 490 0.06 -39.75 -17.35
N ARG A 491 0.50 -40.94 -17.81
CA ARG A 491 -0.31 -42.16 -17.71
C ARG A 491 -0.60 -42.54 -16.25
N ASP A 492 0.41 -42.51 -15.38
CA ASP A 492 0.27 -42.94 -13.99
C ASP A 492 -0.67 -42.00 -13.20
N VAL A 493 -0.58 -40.67 -13.44
CA VAL A 493 -1.49 -39.67 -12.86
C VAL A 493 -2.94 -39.90 -13.32
N ARG A 494 -3.18 -40.17 -14.60
CA ARG A 494 -4.54 -40.44 -15.11
C ARG A 494 -5.13 -41.76 -14.63
N GLU A 495 -4.29 -42.75 -14.35
CA GLU A 495 -4.71 -44.03 -13.77
C GLU A 495 -4.93 -43.97 -12.24
N GLY A 496 -4.85 -42.77 -11.63
CA GLY A 496 -5.02 -42.58 -10.19
C GLY A 496 -3.89 -43.17 -9.35
N ARG A 497 -2.75 -43.49 -9.98
CA ARG A 497 -1.56 -43.98 -9.28
C ARG A 497 -0.76 -42.76 -8.84
N ARG A 498 -0.32 -42.75 -7.58
CA ARG A 498 0.60 -41.71 -7.11
C ARG A 498 1.90 -41.83 -7.92
N PRO A 499 2.30 -40.79 -8.67
CA PRO A 499 3.58 -40.84 -9.37
C PRO A 499 4.70 -40.96 -8.33
N PRO A 500 5.77 -41.71 -8.63
CA PRO A 500 6.72 -42.09 -7.59
C PRO A 500 7.51 -40.91 -7.00
N HIS A 501 7.65 -39.76 -7.68
CA HIS A 501 8.46 -38.63 -7.19
C HIS A 501 7.91 -37.26 -7.62
N GLY A 502 8.25 -36.21 -6.88
CA GLY A 502 7.86 -34.81 -7.15
C GLY A 502 8.66 -34.21 -8.32
N VAL A 503 8.00 -33.41 -9.14
CA VAL A 503 8.63 -32.69 -10.26
C VAL A 503 8.67 -31.21 -9.91
N GLU A 504 9.84 -30.59 -10.05
CA GLU A 504 10.02 -29.15 -9.87
C GLU A 504 10.05 -28.44 -11.23
N LEU A 505 9.28 -27.36 -11.33
CA LEU A 505 9.24 -26.49 -12.51
C LEU A 505 10.04 -25.23 -12.21
N ASN A 506 11.18 -25.06 -12.90
CA ASN A 506 12.00 -23.85 -12.78
C ASN A 506 11.88 -23.01 -14.05
N VAL A 507 11.35 -21.80 -13.90
CA VAL A 507 11.21 -20.83 -15.00
C VAL A 507 12.25 -19.73 -14.81
N THR A 508 13.11 -19.53 -15.81
CA THR A 508 14.11 -18.46 -15.78
C THR A 508 13.94 -17.55 -16.99
N VAL A 509 13.91 -16.24 -16.73
CA VAL A 509 13.79 -15.21 -17.78
C VAL A 509 15.10 -14.45 -17.86
N LYS A 510 15.76 -14.49 -19.02
CA LYS A 510 17.03 -13.80 -19.25
C LYS A 510 16.86 -12.73 -20.33
N GLY A 511 17.28 -11.51 -20.03
CA GLY A 511 17.55 -10.47 -21.03
C GLY A 511 18.98 -10.57 -21.55
N GLU A 512 19.31 -9.78 -22.58
CA GLU A 512 20.66 -9.74 -23.18
C GLU A 512 21.77 -9.39 -22.17
N ASP A 513 21.44 -8.70 -21.07
CA ASP A 513 22.41 -8.21 -20.07
C ASP A 513 22.34 -8.92 -18.70
N GLY A 514 21.52 -9.97 -18.55
CA GLY A 514 21.38 -10.70 -17.28
C GLY A 514 19.95 -11.14 -16.92
N GLN A 515 19.76 -11.62 -15.68
CA GLN A 515 18.43 -11.97 -15.15
C GLN A 515 17.61 -10.72 -14.89
N LEU A 516 16.32 -10.76 -15.25
CA LEU A 516 15.38 -9.66 -15.06
C LEU A 516 14.44 -9.95 -13.88
N PRO A 517 14.07 -8.95 -13.08
CA PRO A 517 13.12 -9.13 -11.98
C PRO A 517 11.72 -9.42 -12.51
N VAL A 518 11.06 -10.40 -11.92
CA VAL A 518 9.67 -10.76 -12.20
C VAL A 518 8.86 -10.47 -10.93
N ALA A 519 7.81 -9.66 -11.06
CA ALA A 519 6.91 -9.37 -9.94
C ALA A 519 5.68 -10.26 -10.05
N PHE A 520 5.32 -10.93 -8.96
CA PHE A 520 4.07 -11.66 -8.84
C PHE A 520 2.98 -10.71 -8.34
N ASP A 521 1.89 -10.60 -9.09
CA ASP A 521 0.72 -9.84 -8.69
C ASP A 521 -0.30 -10.81 -8.04
N PRO A 522 -0.45 -10.77 -6.70
CA PRO A 522 -1.33 -11.70 -5.98
C PRO A 522 -2.81 -11.39 -6.23
N THR A 523 -3.16 -10.19 -6.66
CA THR A 523 -4.54 -9.78 -6.97
C THR A 523 -5.04 -10.38 -8.28
N THR A 524 -4.13 -10.62 -9.24
CA THR A 524 -4.48 -11.18 -10.55
C THR A 524 -3.95 -12.60 -10.77
N ASN A 525 -3.16 -13.12 -9.83
CA ASN A 525 -2.51 -14.42 -9.89
C ASN A 525 -1.67 -14.60 -11.17
N ARG A 526 -1.00 -13.51 -11.59
CA ARG A 526 -0.18 -13.46 -12.81
C ARG A 526 1.22 -12.95 -12.50
N PHE A 527 2.21 -13.45 -13.22
CA PHE A 527 3.56 -12.89 -13.23
C PHE A 527 3.64 -11.77 -14.25
N LYS A 528 4.13 -10.60 -13.82
CA LYS A 528 4.28 -9.42 -14.66
C LYS A 528 5.76 -9.19 -14.93
N LEU A 529 6.12 -9.18 -16.21
CA LEU A 529 7.45 -8.79 -16.68
C LEU A 529 7.42 -7.30 -17.03
N VAL A 530 8.27 -6.51 -16.36
CA VAL A 530 8.36 -5.07 -16.62
C VAL A 530 9.58 -4.81 -17.50
N THR A 531 9.45 -5.05 -18.82
CA THR A 531 10.44 -4.52 -19.77
C THR A 531 9.81 -4.13 -21.11
N GLY A 532 10.39 -3.13 -21.78
CA GLY A 532 10.03 -2.69 -23.13
C GLY A 532 10.87 -3.30 -24.24
N ARG A 533 11.46 -4.49 -24.05
CA ARG A 533 12.35 -5.16 -25.02
C ARG A 533 11.98 -6.63 -25.23
N PRO A 534 12.35 -7.26 -26.36
CA PRO A 534 12.11 -8.69 -26.60
C PRO A 534 12.93 -9.53 -25.61
N VAL A 535 12.34 -10.62 -25.12
CA VAL A 535 12.93 -11.50 -24.09
C VAL A 535 12.80 -12.95 -24.51
N GLY A 536 13.83 -13.76 -24.23
CA GLY A 536 13.78 -15.22 -24.40
C GLY A 536 13.29 -15.90 -23.12
N LEU A 537 12.38 -16.86 -23.24
CA LEU A 537 11.90 -17.69 -22.14
C LEU A 537 12.57 -19.07 -22.20
N THR A 538 13.12 -19.54 -21.08
CA THR A 538 13.63 -20.91 -20.98
C THR A 538 13.04 -21.59 -19.75
N ILE A 539 12.49 -22.79 -19.95
CA ILE A 539 11.84 -23.59 -18.90
C ILE A 539 12.70 -24.84 -18.67
N HIS A 540 13.05 -25.10 -17.42
CA HIS A 540 13.76 -26.30 -17.00
C HIS A 540 12.86 -27.19 -16.14
N LEU A 541 12.88 -28.49 -16.44
CA LEU A 541 12.26 -29.53 -15.62
C LEU A 541 13.39 -30.29 -14.93
N VAL A 542 13.34 -30.40 -13.60
CA VAL A 542 14.38 -31.07 -12.82
C VAL A 542 13.77 -32.23 -12.05
N ASP A 543 14.45 -33.38 -12.10
CA ASP A 543 14.19 -34.55 -11.26
C ASP A 543 15.01 -34.43 -9.98
N THR A 544 14.35 -34.48 -8.81
CA THR A 544 14.93 -34.03 -7.54
C THR A 544 15.89 -35.02 -6.88
N ASN A 545 16.29 -36.11 -7.53
CA ASN A 545 17.15 -37.15 -6.92
C ASN A 545 18.44 -37.54 -7.68
N ASP A 546 18.82 -36.85 -8.76
CA ASP A 546 20.07 -37.17 -9.49
C ASP A 546 20.97 -35.92 -9.62
N HIS A 547 21.84 -35.69 -8.62
CA HIS A 547 22.73 -34.52 -8.58
C HIS A 547 23.88 -34.54 -9.60
N ASP A 548 24.00 -35.59 -10.45
CA ASP A 548 25.20 -35.80 -11.28
C ASP A 548 24.97 -35.96 -12.80
N ARG A 549 23.80 -35.57 -13.35
CA ARG A 549 23.59 -35.59 -14.82
C ARG A 549 23.05 -34.29 -15.39
N GLY A 550 23.67 -33.87 -16.50
CA GLY A 550 23.64 -32.51 -17.02
C GLY A 550 22.28 -32.00 -17.52
N TRP A 551 22.19 -30.67 -17.50
CA TRP A 551 21.10 -29.83 -18.01
C TRP A 551 20.73 -30.18 -19.45
N ILE A 552 19.43 -30.30 -19.74
CA ILE A 552 18.92 -30.38 -21.11
C ILE A 552 18.40 -28.98 -21.49
N PRO A 553 19.12 -28.22 -22.35
CA PRO A 553 18.62 -26.94 -22.84
C PRO A 553 17.61 -27.17 -23.97
N LEU A 554 16.43 -26.57 -23.86
CA LEU A 554 15.57 -26.30 -25.00
C LEU A 554 15.85 -24.86 -25.44
N SER A 555 16.67 -24.68 -26.48
CA SER A 555 16.92 -23.38 -27.10
C SER A 555 16.11 -23.24 -28.38
N THR A 556 15.33 -22.17 -28.51
CA THR A 556 14.77 -21.73 -29.79
C THR A 556 15.64 -20.59 -30.33
N GLU A 557 16.61 -20.93 -31.20
CA GLU A 557 17.29 -19.93 -32.04
C GLU A 557 16.77 -20.09 -33.48
N SER A 558 15.83 -19.23 -33.89
CA SER A 558 15.61 -18.92 -35.31
C SER A 558 14.84 -17.61 -35.44
N ALA A 559 15.48 -16.58 -36.00
CA ALA A 559 14.94 -15.23 -36.14
C ALA A 559 13.88 -15.05 -37.25
N ASP A 560 13.37 -16.13 -37.87
CA ASP A 560 12.52 -16.04 -39.08
C ASP A 560 11.14 -16.75 -38.97
N ALA A 561 10.69 -17.14 -37.77
CA ALA A 561 9.42 -17.84 -37.61
C ALA A 561 8.46 -17.21 -36.57
N ILE A 562 8.45 -15.87 -36.42
CA ILE A 562 7.37 -15.20 -35.67
C ILE A 562 6.16 -15.00 -36.60
N GLY A 563 5.52 -16.12 -36.91
CA GLY A 563 4.15 -16.18 -37.39
C GLY A 563 3.23 -16.48 -36.22
N ARG A 564 2.63 -15.44 -35.64
CA ARG A 564 1.37 -15.41 -34.88
C ARG A 564 0.97 -16.69 -34.12
N ILE A 565 1.17 -16.70 -32.80
CA ILE A 565 0.32 -17.46 -31.89
C ILE A 565 -0.69 -16.46 -31.29
N TYR A 566 -1.88 -16.40 -31.90
CA TYR A 566 -3.06 -15.81 -31.25
C TYR A 566 -3.67 -16.89 -30.36
N LEU A 567 -3.63 -16.72 -29.05
CA LEU A 567 -4.56 -17.39 -28.16
C LEU A 567 -5.91 -16.68 -28.34
N GLY A 568 -6.87 -17.39 -28.93
CA GLY A 568 -8.22 -16.90 -29.17
C GLY A 568 -8.93 -16.54 -27.87
N GLN A 569 -9.58 -15.38 -27.88
CA GLN A 569 -10.36 -14.79 -26.79
C GLN A 569 -11.48 -15.73 -26.30
N ASP A 570 -12.00 -16.60 -27.18
CA ASP A 570 -13.10 -17.53 -26.90
C ASP A 570 -12.77 -18.60 -25.84
N ILE A 571 -11.50 -18.99 -25.65
CA ILE A 571 -11.13 -20.03 -24.66
C ILE A 571 -11.11 -19.46 -23.24
N CYS A 572 -10.80 -18.18 -23.08
CA CYS A 572 -10.82 -17.51 -21.78
C CYS A 572 -12.26 -17.26 -21.31
N ASP A 573 -13.17 -16.99 -22.23
CA ASP A 573 -14.58 -16.73 -21.91
C ASP A 573 -15.30 -18.02 -21.47
N ASP A 574 -15.06 -19.17 -22.14
CA ASP A 574 -15.63 -20.47 -21.74
C ASP A 574 -15.13 -20.94 -20.36
N MET A 575 -13.85 -20.69 -20.03
CA MET A 575 -13.29 -21.04 -18.72
C MET A 575 -13.80 -20.12 -17.60
N ALA A 576 -13.98 -18.83 -17.89
CA ALA A 576 -14.56 -17.88 -16.95
C ALA A 576 -16.05 -18.17 -16.69
N GLU A 577 -16.81 -18.51 -17.73
CA GLU A 577 -18.22 -18.88 -17.62
C GLU A 577 -18.42 -20.18 -16.84
N THR A 578 -17.55 -21.19 -17.07
CA THR A 578 -17.60 -22.45 -16.32
C THR A 578 -17.26 -22.26 -14.83
N ALA A 579 -16.29 -21.40 -14.52
CA ALA A 579 -15.92 -21.05 -13.15
C ALA A 579 -17.04 -20.25 -12.44
N MET A 580 -17.65 -19.28 -13.14
CA MET A 580 -18.77 -18.50 -12.60
C MET A 580 -20.01 -19.37 -12.38
N ASN A 581 -20.32 -20.30 -13.27
CA ASN A 581 -21.45 -21.22 -13.10
C ASN A 581 -21.24 -22.21 -11.95
N SER A 582 -19.99 -22.62 -11.70
CA SER A 582 -19.64 -23.46 -10.55
C SER A 582 -19.75 -22.69 -9.22
N ALA A 583 -19.30 -21.43 -9.19
CA ALA A 583 -19.44 -20.56 -8.02
C ALA A 583 -20.91 -20.26 -7.70
N ARG A 584 -21.73 -19.99 -8.72
CA ARG A 584 -23.17 -19.71 -8.57
C ARG A 584 -23.92 -20.92 -8.00
N ARG A 585 -23.58 -22.12 -8.48
CA ARG A 585 -24.14 -23.37 -7.96
C ARG A 585 -23.77 -23.64 -6.50
N LEU A 586 -22.53 -23.34 -6.08
CA LEU A 586 -22.12 -23.46 -4.69
C LEU A 586 -22.84 -22.47 -3.77
N VAL A 587 -23.11 -21.25 -4.26
CA VAL A 587 -23.92 -20.26 -3.54
C VAL A 587 -25.38 -20.70 -3.42
N ASP A 588 -25.95 -21.27 -4.48
CA ASP A 588 -27.33 -21.79 -4.46
C ASP A 588 -27.46 -23.03 -3.55
N GLU A 589 -26.47 -23.93 -3.53
CA GLU A 589 -26.41 -25.06 -2.60
C GLU A 589 -26.24 -24.60 -1.14
N ALA A 590 -25.39 -23.59 -0.87
CA ALA A 590 -25.25 -23.00 0.46
C ALA A 590 -26.53 -22.32 0.96
N ASN A 591 -27.25 -21.62 0.07
CA ASN A 591 -28.52 -20.99 0.41
C ASN A 591 -29.65 -22.01 0.63
N ALA A 592 -29.67 -23.12 -0.14
CA ALA A 592 -30.62 -24.21 0.09
C ALA A 592 -30.41 -24.89 1.45
N ILE A 593 -29.15 -25.03 1.89
CA ILE A 593 -28.81 -25.52 3.24
C ILE A 593 -29.28 -24.52 4.31
N LEU A 594 -29.08 -23.21 4.10
CA LEU A 594 -29.55 -22.19 5.04
C LEU A 594 -31.09 -22.16 5.17
N ASP A 595 -31.82 -22.39 4.08
CA ASP A 595 -33.28 -22.49 4.07
C ASP A 595 -33.79 -23.80 4.72
N GLU A 596 -33.05 -24.91 4.62
CA GLU A 596 -33.42 -26.20 5.21
C GLU A 596 -33.19 -26.24 6.73
N TYR A 597 -32.19 -25.54 7.25
CA TYR A 597 -31.84 -25.56 8.68
C TYR A 597 -32.36 -24.37 9.49
N GLY A 598 -32.82 -23.30 8.83
CA GLY A 598 -33.27 -22.07 9.49
C GLY A 598 -32.15 -21.37 10.28
N PRO A 599 -32.26 -20.05 10.54
CA PRO A 599 -31.27 -19.37 11.36
C PRO A 599 -31.26 -19.97 12.78
N PRO A 600 -30.08 -20.24 13.37
CA PRO A 600 -30.00 -20.69 14.75
C PRO A 600 -30.67 -19.64 15.64
N SER A 601 -31.73 -20.07 16.32
CA SER A 601 -32.45 -19.22 17.26
C SER A 601 -31.61 -19.09 18.54
N GLY A 602 -31.10 -17.87 18.78
CA GLY A 602 -30.63 -17.43 20.09
C GLY A 602 -29.11 -17.42 20.26
N GLY A 603 -28.51 -16.24 20.04
CA GLY A 603 -27.13 -15.93 20.39
C GLY A 603 -26.51 -15.00 19.36
N ALA A 604 -26.72 -13.69 19.49
CA ALA A 604 -25.98 -12.71 18.70
C ALA A 604 -24.49 -12.87 19.07
N SER A 605 -23.68 -13.45 18.18
CA SER A 605 -22.23 -13.34 18.31
C SER A 605 -21.87 -11.93 17.88
N SER A 606 -21.30 -11.14 18.79
CA SER A 606 -20.85 -9.79 18.48
C SER A 606 -19.57 -9.87 17.65
N ALA A 607 -19.58 -9.24 16.48
CA ALA A 607 -18.41 -9.11 15.63
C ALA A 607 -17.26 -8.39 16.38
N PRO A 608 -15.99 -8.63 15.98
CA PRO A 608 -14.87 -7.81 16.46
C PRO A 608 -15.14 -6.33 16.18
N PHE A 609 -14.76 -5.47 17.14
CA PHE A 609 -14.93 -4.03 17.02
C PHE A 609 -13.60 -3.41 16.57
N THR A 610 -13.66 -2.62 15.50
CA THR A 610 -12.49 -1.93 14.94
C THR A 610 -12.74 -0.43 15.04
N ARG A 611 -11.84 0.30 15.71
CA ARG A 611 -11.85 1.77 15.72
C ARG A 611 -10.55 2.29 15.14
N GLU A 612 -10.68 3.28 14.30
CA GLU A 612 -9.57 3.92 13.62
C GLU A 612 -9.21 5.23 14.31
N LEU A 613 -7.92 5.42 14.58
CA LEU A 613 -7.34 6.67 15.02
C LEU A 613 -6.60 7.26 13.83
N ASP A 614 -7.28 8.18 13.16
CA ASP A 614 -6.78 8.87 11.98
C ASP A 614 -6.72 10.37 12.25
N LEU A 615 -5.51 10.96 12.21
CA LEU A 615 -5.34 12.41 12.33
C LEU A 615 -6.21 13.20 11.32
N ASN A 616 -6.59 12.57 10.21
CA ASN A 616 -7.32 13.20 9.11
C ASN A 616 -8.74 13.53 9.47
N GLN A 617 -9.35 12.74 10.35
CA GLN A 617 -10.71 13.00 10.78
C GLN A 617 -10.82 14.36 11.50
N PHE A 618 -9.70 14.85 12.03
CA PHE A 618 -9.61 16.05 12.86
C PHE A 618 -9.12 17.31 12.13
N LEU A 619 -8.67 17.22 10.87
CA LEU A 619 -8.12 18.36 10.11
C LEU A 619 -8.97 18.68 8.88
N GLN A 620 -10.06 19.43 9.05
CA GLN A 620 -11.01 19.65 7.96
C GLN A 620 -10.63 20.82 7.02
N ASP A 621 -9.81 21.79 7.46
CA ASP A 621 -9.89 23.14 6.85
C ASP A 621 -8.66 23.63 6.05
N SER A 622 -7.54 22.92 5.92
CA SER A 622 -6.44 23.40 5.02
C SER A 622 -5.47 22.30 4.56
N ARG A 623 -5.64 21.75 3.34
CA ARG A 623 -4.78 20.65 2.83
C ARG A 623 -4.19 20.93 1.44
N PRO A 624 -2.86 21.03 1.27
CA PRO A 624 -2.22 20.97 -0.05
C PRO A 624 -2.42 19.62 -0.75
N LEU A 625 -2.63 19.70 -2.07
CA LEU A 625 -2.91 18.57 -2.97
C LEU A 625 -1.61 17.97 -3.50
N ARG A 626 -1.47 16.63 -3.52
CA ARG A 626 -0.48 15.95 -4.35
C ARG A 626 -1.13 15.49 -5.66
N VAL A 627 -0.42 15.69 -6.77
CA VAL A 627 -0.94 15.49 -8.11
C VAL A 627 0.00 14.58 -8.88
N LEU A 628 -0.43 13.35 -9.15
CA LEU A 628 0.25 12.45 -10.09
C LEU A 628 -0.43 12.58 -11.45
N MET A 629 0.27 13.18 -12.40
CA MET A 629 -0.24 13.40 -13.75
C MET A 629 0.24 12.30 -14.69
N TRP A 630 -0.70 11.51 -15.21
CA TRP A 630 -0.40 10.55 -16.27
C TRP A 630 -0.76 11.15 -17.62
N ARG A 631 0.15 10.98 -18.58
CA ARG A 631 -0.06 11.42 -19.97
C ARG A 631 -0.19 10.17 -20.82
N GLU A 632 -1.40 9.92 -21.31
CA GLU A 632 -1.60 8.89 -22.31
C GLU A 632 -0.85 9.29 -23.59
N ARG A 633 0.27 8.61 -23.86
CA ARG A 633 0.89 8.62 -25.18
C ARG A 633 -0.03 7.82 -26.09
N GLN A 634 -0.81 8.50 -26.92
CA GLN A 634 -1.49 7.83 -28.01
C GLN A 634 -0.46 7.21 -28.99
N PRO A 635 -0.81 6.07 -29.63
CA PRO A 635 0.06 5.29 -30.52
C PRO A 635 0.58 6.05 -31.74
#